data_AF-A0A5B6ZR36-F1
#
_entry.id   AF-A0A5B6ZR36-F1
#
_cell.length_a   1.000
_cell.length_b   1.000
_cell.length_c   1.000
_cell.angle_alpha   90.00
_cell.angle_beta   90.00
_cell.angle_gamma   90.00
#
_symmetry.space_group_name_H-M   'P 1'
#
loop_
_entity.id
_entity.type
_entity.pdbx_description
1 polymer ?
#
loop_
_entity_poly.entity_id
_entity_poly.type
_entity_poly.pdbx_seq_one_letter_code
_entity_poly.pdbx_strand_id
1 'polypeptide(L)'
;MKLYNEMRRVEHVDHARKSAEQAVKAIYASEEGKSIDVYDYLPYFYSRSFDLSWQFYGDNVGDTVLFGDNNPTSPKPKFGSYWVKDGKVVGAFLENGTAEENKAIAKVARVQPPAESLDILAKEGLTFACKI
;
A
#
# COMPACT_ATOMS: atom_id res chain seq x y z
N MET A 1 5.01 12.00 -7.89
CA MET A 1 4.97 11.11 -6.73
C MET A 1 6.35 10.54 -6.52
N LYS A 2 7.01 10.96 -5.44
CA LYS A 2 8.43 10.68 -5.17
C LYS A 2 8.76 9.18 -5.21
N LEU A 3 7.91 8.35 -4.59
CA LEU A 3 8.10 6.90 -4.50
C LEU A 3 8.30 6.20 -5.86
N TYR A 4 7.67 6.71 -6.92
CA TYR A 4 7.73 6.11 -8.27
C TYR A 4 8.48 6.97 -9.28
N ASN A 5 9.01 8.13 -8.87
CA ASN A 5 9.65 9.09 -9.76
C ASN A 5 8.80 9.51 -10.99
N GLU A 6 7.49 9.63 -10.80
CA GLU A 6 6.53 9.94 -11.88
C GLU A 6 5.56 11.05 -11.50
N MET A 7 5.12 11.88 -12.44
CA MET A 7 4.01 12.81 -12.20
C MET A 7 2.69 12.03 -12.23
N ARG A 8 1.93 12.07 -11.12
CA ARG A 8 0.65 11.35 -11.00
C ARG A 8 -0.38 12.22 -10.29
N ARG A 9 -1.65 12.04 -10.67
CA ARG A 9 -2.84 12.58 -10.00
C ARG A 9 -3.59 11.40 -9.38
N VAL A 10 -4.07 11.55 -8.14
CA VAL A 10 -4.86 10.52 -7.44
C VAL A 10 -6.09 11.12 -6.78
N GLU A 11 -7.11 10.30 -6.56
CA GLU A 11 -8.40 10.69 -5.99
C GLU A 11 -8.61 9.99 -4.64
N HIS A 12 -7.60 10.07 -3.76
CA HIS A 12 -7.61 9.39 -2.48
C HIS A 12 -7.88 10.37 -1.34
N VAL A 13 -8.80 10.04 -0.44
CA VAL A 13 -9.08 10.87 0.74
C VAL A 13 -7.83 11.07 1.61
N ASP A 14 -6.97 10.05 1.70
CA ASP A 14 -5.70 10.12 2.42
C ASP A 14 -4.70 11.07 1.74
N HIS A 15 -4.66 11.08 0.41
CA HIS A 15 -3.87 12.05 -0.34
C HIS A 15 -4.34 13.48 -0.06
N ALA A 16 -5.66 13.74 -0.14
CA ALA A 16 -6.23 15.07 0.08
C ALA A 16 -5.86 15.65 1.45
N ARG A 17 -5.87 14.82 2.51
CA ARG A 17 -5.42 15.22 3.86
C ARG A 17 -3.94 15.57 3.87
N LYS A 18 -3.09 14.65 3.43
CA LYS A 18 -1.62 14.78 3.53
C LYS A 18 -1.06 15.86 2.60
N SER A 19 -1.65 16.08 1.43
CA SER A 19 -1.20 17.11 0.49
C SER A 19 -1.56 18.51 0.97
N ALA A 20 -2.72 18.69 1.61
CA ALA A 20 -3.09 19.94 2.26
C ALA A 20 -2.10 20.28 3.39
N GLU A 21 -1.78 19.33 4.27
CA GLU A 21 -0.78 19.52 5.33
C GLU A 21 0.59 19.89 4.76
N GLN A 22 1.05 19.20 3.71
CA GLN A 22 2.32 19.48 3.06
C GLN A 22 2.36 20.89 2.46
N ALA A 23 1.27 21.33 1.81
CA ALA A 23 1.18 22.66 1.22
C ALA A 23 1.32 23.75 2.30
N VAL A 24 0.61 23.61 3.43
CA VAL A 24 0.71 24.55 4.55
C VAL A 24 2.12 24.57 5.14
N LYS A 25 2.75 23.41 5.34
CA LYS A 25 4.16 23.33 5.78
C LYS A 25 5.10 24.07 4.84
N ALA A 26 4.90 23.95 3.53
CA ALA A 26 5.73 24.60 2.53
C ALA A 26 5.59 26.13 2.58
N ILE A 27 4.35 26.62 2.74
CA ILE A 27 4.06 28.06 2.86
C ILE A 27 4.81 28.65 4.05
N TYR A 28 4.63 28.09 5.26
CA TYR A 28 5.31 28.61 6.46
C TYR A 28 6.83 28.48 6.41
N ALA A 29 7.35 27.36 5.91
CA ALA A 29 8.80 27.19 5.78
C ALA A 29 9.40 28.23 4.83
N SER A 30 8.70 28.58 3.75
CA SER A 30 9.12 29.63 2.83
C SER A 30 9.16 31.01 3.50
N GLU A 31 8.21 31.33 4.38
CA GLU A 31 8.21 32.58 5.14
C GLU A 31 9.39 32.67 6.12
N GLU A 32 9.80 31.53 6.69
CA GLU A 32 10.91 31.44 7.65
C GLU A 32 12.28 31.21 6.98
N GLY A 33 12.35 31.12 5.65
CA GLY A 33 13.58 30.79 4.93
C GLY A 33 14.09 29.36 5.19
N LYS A 34 13.21 28.45 5.61
CA LYS A 34 13.50 27.04 5.87
C LYS A 34 13.13 26.17 4.68
N SER A 35 13.76 25.00 4.58
CA SER A 35 13.37 23.95 3.63
C SER A 35 12.59 22.85 4.35
N ILE A 36 11.76 22.13 3.59
CA ILE A 36 11.03 20.94 4.06
C ILE A 36 11.25 19.77 3.10
N ASP A 37 11.04 18.57 3.61
CA ASP A 37 11.12 17.36 2.80
C ASP A 37 10.09 17.36 1.67
N VAL A 38 10.48 16.77 0.55
CA VAL A 38 9.60 16.55 -0.60
C VAL A 38 8.46 15.61 -0.22
N TYR A 39 7.26 15.88 -0.73
CA TYR A 39 6.08 15.06 -0.51
C TYR A 39 6.28 13.59 -0.92
N ASP A 40 6.34 12.72 0.08
CA ASP A 40 6.66 11.29 -0.08
C ASP A 40 5.45 10.38 0.19
N TYR A 41 4.43 10.55 -0.64
CA TYR A 41 3.19 9.83 -0.52
C TYR A 41 3.29 8.37 -0.97
N LEU A 42 2.87 7.44 -0.10
CA LEU A 42 2.52 6.07 -0.46
C LEU A 42 1.03 6.06 -0.80
N PRO A 43 0.63 5.66 -2.03
CA PRO A 43 -0.78 5.47 -2.35
C PRO A 43 -1.44 4.55 -1.34
N TYR A 44 -2.53 5.04 -0.78
CA TYR A 44 -3.41 4.30 0.10
C TYR A 44 -4.85 4.54 -0.34
N PHE A 45 -5.56 3.46 -0.64
CA PHE A 45 -6.97 3.47 -0.93
C PHE A 45 -7.67 2.34 -0.19
N TYR A 46 -8.94 2.51 0.11
CA TYR A 46 -9.72 1.54 0.86
C TYR A 46 -11.19 1.67 0.53
N SER A 47 -11.94 0.61 0.76
CA SER A 47 -13.40 0.67 0.74
C SER A 47 -13.99 -0.31 1.74
N ARG A 48 -15.28 -0.11 2.03
CA ARG A 48 -16.09 -0.97 2.87
C ARG A 48 -17.48 -1.09 2.25
N SER A 49 -17.98 -2.30 2.17
CA SER A 49 -19.31 -2.61 1.66
C SER A 49 -19.78 -3.92 2.28
N PHE A 50 -21.01 -3.96 2.79
CA PHE A 50 -21.50 -5.09 3.58
C PHE A 50 -20.59 -5.36 4.80
N ASP A 51 -20.19 -6.60 5.02
CA ASP A 51 -19.23 -7.05 6.02
C ASP A 51 -17.78 -7.09 5.51
N LEU A 52 -17.52 -6.60 4.30
CA LEU A 52 -16.19 -6.52 3.68
C LEU A 52 -15.49 -5.20 3.98
N SER A 53 -14.17 -5.26 4.13
CA SER A 53 -13.30 -4.12 4.38
C SER A 53 -11.89 -4.40 3.86
N TRP A 54 -11.57 -3.84 2.69
CA TRP A 54 -10.25 -3.97 2.09
C TRP A 54 -9.42 -2.69 2.12
N GLN A 55 -8.11 -2.89 2.06
CA GLN A 55 -7.13 -1.83 1.91
C GLN A 55 -6.16 -2.18 0.78
N PHE A 56 -5.69 -1.15 0.09
CA PHE A 56 -4.65 -1.24 -0.93
C PHE A 56 -3.56 -0.20 -0.66
N TYR A 57 -2.32 -0.64 -0.74
CA TYR A 57 -1.13 0.19 -0.64
C TYR A 57 -0.20 -0.04 -1.83
N GLY A 58 0.45 1.03 -2.31
CA GLY A 58 1.49 0.92 -3.34
C GLY A 58 0.99 1.10 -4.76
N ASP A 59 1.53 0.33 -5.71
CA ASP A 59 1.25 0.43 -7.14
C ASP A 59 0.77 -0.92 -7.69
N ASN A 60 -0.23 -0.90 -8.57
CA ASN A 60 -0.88 -2.10 -9.10
C ASN A 60 -0.32 -2.50 -10.48
N VAL A 61 1.01 -2.56 -10.59
CA VAL A 61 1.75 -2.86 -11.83
C VAL A 61 2.59 -4.13 -11.69
N GLY A 62 2.78 -4.85 -12.79
CA GLY A 62 3.54 -6.11 -12.82
C GLY A 62 2.66 -7.34 -12.60
N ASP A 63 3.32 -8.46 -12.31
CA ASP A 63 2.66 -9.75 -12.08
C ASP A 63 1.96 -9.76 -10.72
N THR A 64 0.86 -10.51 -10.61
CA THR A 64 0.09 -10.60 -9.37
C THR A 64 0.14 -11.99 -8.77
N VAL A 65 0.06 -12.04 -7.45
CA VAL A 65 -0.07 -13.29 -6.71
C VAL A 65 -1.10 -13.16 -5.60
N LEU A 66 -2.10 -14.04 -5.65
CA LEU A 66 -3.16 -14.15 -4.66
C LEU A 66 -2.69 -15.07 -3.51
N PHE A 67 -3.05 -14.71 -2.27
CA PHE A 67 -2.82 -15.55 -1.09
C PHE A 67 -4.03 -15.52 -0.15
N GLY A 68 -4.14 -16.53 0.71
CA GLY A 68 -5.22 -16.65 1.69
C GLY A 68 -6.50 -17.24 1.11
N ASP A 69 -7.61 -17.03 1.81
CA ASP A 69 -8.92 -17.59 1.48
C ASP A 69 -9.79 -16.57 0.74
N ASN A 70 -9.86 -16.75 -0.59
CA ASN A 70 -10.67 -15.92 -1.48
C ASN A 70 -12.04 -16.55 -1.81
N ASN A 71 -12.43 -17.63 -1.13
CA ASN A 71 -13.71 -18.26 -1.39
C ASN A 71 -14.84 -17.35 -0.87
N PRO A 72 -15.72 -16.81 -1.75
CA PRO A 72 -16.79 -15.90 -1.33
C PRO A 72 -17.84 -16.57 -0.45
N THR A 73 -17.87 -17.91 -0.38
CA THR A 73 -18.79 -18.65 0.49
C THR A 73 -18.19 -18.97 1.86
N SER A 74 -16.93 -18.63 2.10
CA SER A 74 -16.32 -18.80 3.43
C SER A 74 -17.00 -17.87 4.44
N PRO A 75 -17.17 -18.28 5.71
CA PRO A 75 -17.81 -17.44 6.72
C PRO A 75 -17.10 -16.10 7.00
N LYS A 76 -15.80 -16.03 6.71
CA LYS A 76 -14.97 -14.83 6.89
C LYS A 76 -13.80 -14.84 5.89
N PRO A 77 -14.05 -14.53 4.61
CA PRO A 77 -13.00 -14.55 3.61
C PRO A 77 -11.91 -13.54 3.98
N LYS A 78 -10.65 -14.01 3.98
CA LYS A 78 -9.47 -13.19 4.24
C LYS A 78 -8.41 -13.60 3.23
N PHE A 79 -8.19 -12.73 2.27
CA PHE A 79 -7.21 -12.93 1.21
C PHE A 79 -6.54 -11.60 0.88
N GLY A 80 -5.39 -11.70 0.25
CA GLY A 80 -4.69 -10.55 -0.26
C GLY A 80 -4.04 -10.83 -1.59
N SER A 81 -3.48 -9.80 -2.18
CA SER A 81 -2.72 -9.90 -3.41
C SER A 81 -1.49 -9.02 -3.33
N TYR A 82 -0.36 -9.52 -3.85
CA TYR A 82 0.83 -8.72 -4.08
C TYR A 82 1.00 -8.44 -5.58
N TRP A 83 1.53 -7.27 -5.91
CA TRP A 83 2.01 -6.90 -7.23
C TRP A 83 3.53 -6.92 -7.24
N VAL A 84 4.12 -7.65 -8.17
CA VAL A 84 5.56 -7.83 -8.32
C VAL A 84 6.02 -7.24 -9.65
N LYS A 85 6.92 -6.26 -9.57
CA LYS A 85 7.56 -5.65 -10.73
C LYS A 85 9.06 -5.57 -10.48
N ASP A 86 9.85 -5.92 -11.50
CA ASP A 86 11.31 -5.89 -11.45
C ASP A 86 11.88 -6.65 -10.23
N GLY A 87 11.25 -7.79 -9.90
CA GLY A 87 11.65 -8.65 -8.79
C GLY A 87 11.34 -8.11 -7.39
N LYS A 88 10.47 -7.10 -7.25
CA LYS A 88 10.10 -6.49 -5.96
C LYS A 88 8.60 -6.40 -5.79
N VAL A 89 8.13 -6.51 -4.55
CA VAL A 89 6.72 -6.25 -4.24
C VAL A 89 6.45 -4.75 -4.23
N VAL A 90 5.66 -4.25 -5.19
CA VAL A 90 5.38 -2.81 -5.35
C VAL A 90 3.97 -2.42 -4.92
N GLY A 91 3.06 -3.39 -4.78
CA GLY A 91 1.70 -3.17 -4.34
C GLY A 91 1.19 -4.32 -3.48
N ALA A 92 0.28 -4.00 -2.56
CA ALA A 92 -0.32 -4.97 -1.66
C ALA A 92 -1.78 -4.63 -1.39
N PHE A 93 -2.64 -5.64 -1.54
CA PHE A 93 -4.07 -5.62 -1.23
C PHE A 93 -4.36 -6.60 -0.10
N LEU A 94 -5.29 -6.25 0.79
CA LEU A 94 -5.79 -7.16 1.82
C LEU A 94 -7.26 -6.91 2.12
N GLU A 95 -8.06 -7.96 2.03
CA GLU A 95 -9.45 -8.03 2.48
C GLU A 95 -9.50 -8.55 3.93
N ASN A 96 -10.35 -7.93 4.76
CA ASN A 96 -10.60 -8.31 6.15
C ASN A 96 -9.36 -8.42 7.05
N GLY A 97 -8.32 -7.63 6.77
CA GLY A 97 -7.11 -7.56 7.58
C GLY A 97 -7.31 -6.88 8.92
N THR A 98 -6.58 -7.32 9.96
CA THR A 98 -6.47 -6.58 11.23
C THR A 98 -5.67 -5.29 11.08
N ALA A 99 -5.64 -4.43 12.09
CA ALA A 99 -4.82 -3.22 12.06
C ALA A 99 -3.33 -3.53 11.87
N GLU A 100 -2.84 -4.58 12.51
CA GLU A 100 -1.46 -5.06 12.44
C GLU A 100 -1.14 -5.61 11.05
N GLU A 101 -2.03 -6.42 10.48
CA GLU A 101 -1.87 -6.98 9.13
C GLU A 101 -1.89 -5.88 8.06
N ASN A 102 -2.80 -4.90 8.18
CA ASN A 102 -2.85 -3.74 7.28
C ASN A 102 -1.58 -2.89 7.38
N LYS A 103 -1.04 -2.70 8.59
CA LYS A 103 0.24 -2.00 8.80
C LYS A 103 1.40 -2.78 8.17
N ALA A 104 1.39 -4.11 8.25
CA ALA A 104 2.41 -4.96 7.65
C ALA A 104 2.41 -4.83 6.12
N ILE A 105 1.25 -4.92 5.45
CA ILE A 105 1.19 -4.78 3.99
C ILE A 105 1.52 -3.35 3.51
N ALA A 106 1.21 -2.31 4.31
CA ALA A 106 1.65 -0.95 4.04
C ALA A 106 3.17 -0.81 4.09
N LYS A 107 3.83 -1.49 5.05
CA LYS A 107 5.29 -1.54 5.16
C LYS A 107 5.91 -2.24 3.95
N VAL A 108 5.35 -3.37 3.53
CA VAL A 108 5.77 -4.08 2.30
C VAL A 108 5.74 -3.13 1.10
N ALA A 109 4.61 -2.49 0.83
CA ALA A 109 4.46 -1.57 -0.30
C ALA A 109 5.41 -0.35 -0.23
N ARG A 110 5.77 0.09 0.98
CA ARG A 110 6.70 1.20 1.20
C ARG A 110 8.15 0.82 0.90
N VAL A 111 8.63 -0.32 1.43
CA VAL A 111 10.06 -0.68 1.35
C VAL A 111 10.40 -1.49 0.10
N GLN A 112 9.38 -1.98 -0.62
CA GLN A 112 9.49 -2.74 -1.85
C GLN A 112 10.49 -3.91 -1.75
N PRO A 113 10.24 -4.87 -0.83
CA PRO A 113 11.16 -5.97 -0.59
C PRO A 113 11.28 -6.84 -1.85
N PRO A 114 12.44 -7.51 -2.05
CA PRO A 114 12.60 -8.50 -3.12
C PRO A 114 11.54 -9.60 -3.02
N ALA A 115 11.07 -10.05 -4.18
CA ALA A 115 10.18 -11.18 -4.35
C ALA A 115 10.99 -12.34 -4.93
N GLU A 116 11.30 -13.36 -4.12
CA GLU A 116 12.06 -14.53 -4.59
C GLU A 116 11.29 -15.32 -5.65
N SER A 117 10.01 -15.58 -5.42
CA SER A 117 9.11 -16.19 -6.38
C SER A 117 7.64 -15.91 -6.02
N LEU A 118 6.77 -15.96 -7.02
CA LEU A 118 5.32 -15.85 -6.81
C LEU A 118 4.81 -17.01 -5.95
N ASP A 119 5.30 -18.23 -6.13
CA ASP A 119 4.85 -19.39 -5.35
C ASP A 119 5.15 -19.25 -3.84
N ILE A 120 6.33 -18.74 -3.48
CA ILE A 120 6.68 -18.46 -2.08
C ILE A 120 5.76 -17.36 -1.52
N LEU A 121 5.54 -16.29 -2.27
CA LEU A 121 4.64 -15.21 -1.85
C LEU A 121 3.19 -15.68 -1.67
N ALA A 122 2.69 -16.55 -2.56
CA ALA A 122 1.35 -17.14 -2.45
C ALA A 122 1.21 -17.95 -1.15
N LYS A 123 2.24 -18.74 -0.83
CA LYS A 123 2.26 -19.62 0.34
C LYS A 123 2.43 -18.85 1.64
N GLU A 124 3.28 -17.84 1.66
CA GLU A 124 3.57 -17.07 2.87
C GLU A 124 2.56 -15.95 3.14
N GLY A 125 2.04 -15.29 2.11
CA GLY A 125 1.02 -14.24 2.22
C GLY A 125 1.33 -13.18 3.28
N LEU A 126 0.57 -13.16 4.37
CA LEU A 126 0.78 -12.24 5.51
C LEU A 126 2.03 -12.57 6.34
N THR A 127 2.44 -13.83 6.41
CA THR A 127 3.68 -14.23 7.08
C THR A 127 4.88 -13.59 6.40
N PHE A 128 4.87 -13.42 5.07
CA PHE A 128 5.88 -12.63 4.36
C PHE A 128 5.87 -11.17 4.85
N ALA A 129 4.71 -10.50 4.90
CA ALA A 129 4.62 -9.12 5.35
C ALA A 129 5.11 -8.91 6.79
N CYS A 130 4.88 -9.86 7.69
CA CYS A 130 5.33 -9.79 9.08
C CYS A 130 6.85 -9.94 9.26
N LYS A 131 7.57 -10.48 8.27
CA LYS A 131 9.04 -10.62 8.29
C LYS A 131 9.76 -9.36 7.82
N ILE A 132 9.06 -8.48 7.11
CA ILE A 132 9.60 -7.22 6.58
C ILE A 132 9.69 -6.19 7.70
#